data_AF-A0A936XMY7-F1
#
_entry.id   AF-A0A936XMY7-F1
#
_cell.length_a   1.000
_cell.length_b   1.000
_cell.length_c   1.000
_cell.angle_alpha   90.00
_cell.angle_beta   90.00
_cell.angle_gamma   90.00
#
_symmetry.space_group_name_H-M   'P 1'
#
loop_
_entity.id
_entity.type
_entity.pdbx_description
1 polymer ?
#
loop_
_entity_poly.entity_id
_entity_poly.type
_entity_poly.pdbx_seq_one_letter_code
_entity_poly.pdbx_strand_id
1 'polypeptide(L)'
;MYKIYTLAVAVAVMPLSQKLPKQDSCVFNRFENAPYIFPYKNTSTTGFWESEKKSTGTWSQNWMGQAQENIRKSEYQFKWEEKYKAYCTPNRQNNLRFFYNAKGFSVEPRIIQIPIGKLDPLKRPGEIKYRYIPNWKVKFDLDKKQVGIGTWQVSDNKADYVTDNITVQYINNDEGMRQNFIVRAPLLKNNMLKINFSIKTKLKTYLHGNQLQFFHKKTNVLNL
;
A
#
# COMPACT_ATOMS: atom_id res chain seq x y z
N MET A 1 26.76 2.32 9.73
CA MET A 1 26.39 2.79 11.09
C MET A 1 24.90 2.61 11.26
N TYR A 2 24.48 1.84 12.26
CA TYR A 2 23.08 1.76 12.69
C TYR A 2 22.80 2.96 13.59
N LYS A 3 21.74 3.73 13.29
CA LYS A 3 21.28 4.80 14.18
C LYS A 3 19.94 4.35 14.80
N ILE A 4 19.87 4.37 16.13
CA ILE A 4 18.66 4.07 16.89
C ILE A 4 18.00 5.41 17.21
N TYR A 5 16.73 5.55 16.87
CA TYR A 5 15.94 6.74 17.19
C TYR A 5 14.85 6.35 18.19
N THR A 6 14.64 7.18 19.20
CA THR A 6 13.59 7.01 20.20
C THR A 6 12.58 8.13 20.01
N LEU A 7 11.31 7.80 19.76
CA LEU A 7 10.22 8.77 19.76
C LEU A 7 9.30 8.46 20.95
N ALA A 8 9.14 9.41 21.86
CA ALA A 8 8.16 9.35 22.94
C ALA A 8 6.95 10.20 22.55
N VAL A 9 5.75 9.62 22.60
CA VAL A 9 4.49 10.34 22.33
C VAL A 9 3.62 10.18 23.57
N ALA A 10 3.29 11.29 24.22
CA ALA A 10 2.29 11.31 25.28
C ALA A 10 0.89 11.37 24.63
N VAL A 11 0.05 10.35 24.87
CA VAL A 11 -1.32 10.32 24.37
C VAL A 11 -2.27 10.34 25.56
N ALA A 12 -3.14 11.34 25.62
CA ALA A 12 -4.27 11.36 26.54
C ALA A 12 -5.35 10.39 26.02
N VAL A 13 -5.75 9.42 26.85
CA VAL A 13 -6.74 8.41 26.50
C VAL A 13 -8.14 8.98 26.79
N MET A 14 -8.98 9.11 25.77
CA MET A 14 -10.43 9.28 25.95
C MET A 14 -11.12 7.93 25.72
N PRO A 15 -12.11 7.55 26.54
CA PRO A 15 -12.83 6.28 26.38
C PRO A 15 -13.88 6.40 25.27
N LEU A 16 -13.73 5.64 24.18
CA LEU A 16 -14.78 5.49 23.17
C LEU A 16 -15.57 4.20 23.45
N SER A 17 -16.76 4.35 24.02
CA SER A 17 -17.77 3.29 24.14
C SER A 17 -18.66 3.31 22.91
N GLN A 18 -18.61 2.27 22.08
CA GLN A 18 -19.66 2.00 21.08
C GLN A 18 -19.94 0.49 20.99
N LYS A 19 -21.22 0.16 21.20
CA LYS A 19 -21.81 -1.18 21.17
C LYS A 19 -21.86 -1.71 19.72
N LEU A 20 -21.48 -2.97 19.53
CA LEU A 20 -21.68 -3.74 18.30
C LEU A 20 -23.14 -4.22 18.18
N PRO A 21 -23.76 -4.23 16.99
CA PRO A 21 -24.98 -5.00 16.75
C PRO A 21 -24.67 -6.45 16.36
N LYS A 22 -25.62 -7.32 16.71
CA LYS A 22 -25.60 -8.79 16.67
C LYS A 22 -25.57 -9.37 15.25
N GLN A 23 -24.96 -10.54 15.17
CA GLN A 23 -24.89 -11.46 14.04
C GLN A 23 -26.01 -12.51 14.21
N ASP A 24 -26.84 -12.70 13.19
CA ASP A 24 -27.79 -13.82 13.11
C ASP A 24 -27.31 -14.85 12.07
N SER A 25 -27.70 -16.10 12.32
CA SER A 25 -27.05 -17.32 11.83
C SER A 25 -27.92 -18.09 10.82
N CYS A 26 -27.23 -18.83 9.94
CA CYS A 26 -27.55 -20.16 9.38
C CYS A 26 -28.77 -20.36 8.47
N VAL A 27 -28.52 -20.82 7.22
CA VAL A 27 -29.15 -22.05 6.67
C VAL A 27 -28.14 -22.82 5.80
N PHE A 28 -28.04 -24.12 6.09
CA PHE A 28 -27.29 -25.15 5.38
C PHE A 28 -28.04 -25.59 4.10
N ASN A 29 -27.33 -25.86 3.01
CA ASN A 29 -27.68 -26.95 2.08
C ASN A 29 -26.43 -27.43 1.34
N ARG A 30 -26.34 -28.76 1.17
CA ARG A 30 -25.18 -29.53 0.71
C ARG A 30 -25.54 -30.24 -0.61
N PHE A 31 -24.48 -30.61 -1.36
CA PHE A 31 -24.40 -31.49 -2.54
C PHE A 31 -24.72 -30.79 -3.88
N GLU A 32 -23.98 -30.96 -4.98
CA GLU A 32 -23.22 -32.11 -5.49
C GLU A 32 -22.16 -31.67 -6.54
N ASN A 33 -21.07 -32.44 -6.67
CA ASN A 33 -19.98 -32.20 -7.64
C ASN A 33 -20.33 -32.79 -9.02
N ALA A 34 -20.23 -32.00 -10.09
CA ALA A 34 -20.07 -32.51 -11.46
C ALA A 34 -19.13 -31.59 -12.26
N PRO A 35 -18.15 -32.14 -13.01
CA PRO A 35 -17.23 -31.34 -13.81
C PRO A 35 -17.90 -30.81 -15.07
N TYR A 36 -17.82 -29.49 -15.29
CA TYR A 36 -18.36 -28.84 -16.48
C TYR A 36 -17.36 -28.92 -17.64
N ILE A 37 -17.72 -29.63 -18.71
CA ILE A 37 -16.99 -29.67 -19.98
C ILE A 37 -17.67 -28.68 -20.94
N PHE A 38 -16.89 -27.76 -21.52
CA PHE A 38 -17.37 -26.83 -22.55
C PHE A 38 -17.02 -27.36 -23.96
N PRO A 39 -17.99 -27.81 -24.76
CA PRO A 39 -17.74 -28.03 -26.19
C PRO A 39 -17.95 -26.71 -26.93
N TYR A 40 -16.89 -26.11 -27.47
CA TYR A 40 -17.03 -25.09 -28.50
C TYR A 40 -16.96 -25.76 -29.87
N LYS A 41 -18.06 -25.72 -30.63
CA LYS A 41 -18.04 -25.90 -32.08
C LYS A 41 -18.27 -24.54 -32.71
N ASN A 42 -17.26 -24.04 -33.40
CA ASN A 42 -17.27 -22.74 -34.05
C ASN A 42 -17.59 -22.96 -35.54
N THR A 43 -18.86 -22.91 -35.90
CA THR A 43 -19.32 -22.80 -37.31
C THR A 43 -20.65 -22.07 -37.33
N SER A 44 -20.61 -20.77 -37.60
CA SER A 44 -21.80 -19.99 -37.94
C SER A 44 -21.90 -19.89 -39.47
N THR A 45 -22.96 -20.47 -40.02
CA THR A 45 -23.40 -20.21 -41.39
C THR A 45 -24.85 -19.74 -41.31
N THR A 46 -25.06 -18.51 -41.80
CA THR A 46 -26.32 -17.90 -42.24
C THR A 46 -27.47 -17.68 -41.23
N GLY A 47 -27.48 -16.47 -40.66
CA GLY A 47 -28.54 -15.46 -40.78
C GLY A 47 -30.00 -15.84 -40.50
N PHE A 48 -30.51 -15.39 -39.34
CA PHE A 48 -31.84 -14.80 -39.13
C PHE A 48 -31.93 -14.40 -37.65
N TRP A 49 -31.46 -13.20 -37.30
CA TRP A 49 -31.70 -12.60 -35.98
C TRP A 49 -31.93 -11.11 -36.15
N GLU A 50 -33.19 -10.73 -36.10
CA GLU A 50 -33.61 -9.37 -35.83
C GLU A 50 -33.06 -9.00 -34.44
N SER A 51 -32.16 -8.03 -34.41
CA SER A 51 -31.56 -7.58 -33.15
C SER A 51 -32.67 -7.03 -32.27
N GLU A 52 -32.95 -7.69 -31.13
CA GLU A 52 -33.64 -7.02 -30.03
C GLU A 52 -32.89 -5.71 -29.75
N LYS A 53 -33.55 -4.59 -30.04
CA LYS A 53 -33.08 -3.27 -29.60
C LYS A 53 -33.20 -3.23 -28.08
N LYS A 54 -32.24 -3.85 -27.38
CA LYS A 54 -31.95 -3.49 -26.00
C LYS A 54 -31.69 -1.99 -26.01
N SER A 55 -32.49 -1.25 -25.26
CA SER A 55 -32.30 0.18 -25.07
C SER A 55 -30.81 0.43 -24.82
N THR A 56 -30.18 1.22 -25.68
CA THR A 56 -28.84 1.74 -25.43
C THR A 56 -28.94 2.63 -24.21
N GLY A 57 -28.86 2.01 -23.03
CA GLY A 57 -28.63 2.69 -21.78
C GLY A 57 -27.42 3.57 -22.02
N THR A 58 -27.62 4.87 -21.90
CA THR A 58 -26.61 5.90 -22.09
C THR A 58 -25.33 5.40 -21.44
N TRP A 59 -24.31 5.06 -22.23
CA TRP A 59 -22.96 4.86 -21.72
C TRP A 59 -22.68 6.11 -20.89
N SER A 60 -22.68 5.99 -19.56
CA SER A 60 -22.74 7.19 -18.75
C SER A 60 -21.48 7.98 -19.06
N GLN A 61 -21.63 9.26 -19.41
CA GLN A 61 -20.47 10.15 -19.64
C GLN A 61 -19.50 10.13 -18.44
N ASN A 62 -19.99 9.70 -17.28
CA ASN A 62 -19.26 9.52 -16.04
C ASN A 62 -18.52 8.19 -15.89
N TRP A 63 -18.82 7.16 -16.70
CA TRP A 63 -18.18 5.84 -16.58
C TRP A 63 -16.68 5.90 -16.80
N MET A 64 -16.22 6.61 -17.85
CA MET A 64 -14.79 6.71 -18.15
C MET A 64 -14.04 7.42 -17.02
N GLY A 65 -14.59 8.50 -16.48
CA GLY A 65 -14.01 9.22 -15.34
C GLY A 65 -13.96 8.35 -14.08
N GLN A 66 -15.03 7.59 -13.80
CA GLN A 66 -15.06 6.64 -12.68
C GLN A 66 -14.06 5.49 -12.86
N ALA A 67 -13.94 4.94 -14.06
CA ALA A 67 -12.99 3.89 -14.37
C ALA A 67 -11.55 4.39 -14.19
N GLN A 68 -11.23 5.59 -14.70
CA GLN A 68 -9.92 6.23 -14.51
C GLN A 68 -9.62 6.48 -13.03
N GLU A 69 -10.58 6.99 -12.25
CA GLU A 69 -10.38 7.24 -10.83
C GLU A 69 -10.22 5.94 -10.04
N ASN A 70 -10.98 4.89 -10.38
CA ASN A 70 -10.84 3.58 -9.77
C ASN A 70 -9.46 2.96 -10.08
N ILE A 71 -8.97 3.10 -11.32
CA ILE A 71 -7.61 2.68 -11.67
C ILE A 71 -6.60 3.46 -10.84
N ARG A 72 -6.73 4.79 -10.76
CA ARG A 72 -5.84 5.67 -9.97
C ARG A 72 -5.82 5.25 -8.50
N LYS A 73 -6.97 5.03 -7.88
CA LYS A 73 -7.08 4.58 -6.48
C LYS A 73 -6.50 3.17 -6.28
N SER A 74 -6.71 2.27 -7.24
CA SER A 74 -6.18 0.90 -7.17
C SER A 74 -4.66 0.83 -7.16
N GLU A 75 -3.98 1.88 -7.66
CA GLU A 75 -2.51 1.95 -7.63
C GLU A 75 -1.97 1.94 -6.20
N TYR A 76 -2.71 2.48 -5.24
CA TYR A 76 -2.23 2.57 -3.86
C TYR A 76 -2.55 1.32 -3.02
N GLN A 77 -3.24 0.33 -3.59
CA GLN A 77 -3.66 -0.87 -2.87
C GLN A 77 -2.49 -1.78 -2.49
N PHE A 78 -2.63 -2.42 -1.34
CA PHE A 78 -1.69 -3.40 -0.83
C PHE A 78 -1.84 -4.73 -1.57
N LYS A 79 -0.74 -5.22 -2.14
CA LYS A 79 -0.69 -6.51 -2.84
C LYS A 79 0.37 -7.40 -2.22
N TRP A 80 0.02 -8.64 -1.93
CA TRP A 80 1.00 -9.63 -1.47
C TRP A 80 1.91 -10.04 -2.63
N GLU A 81 3.22 -10.06 -2.41
CA GLU A 81 4.20 -10.43 -3.42
C GLU A 81 5.11 -11.56 -2.89
N GLU A 82 4.89 -12.78 -3.38
CA GLU A 82 5.54 -13.99 -2.87
C GLU A 82 7.06 -13.94 -2.91
N LYS A 83 7.63 -13.34 -3.97
CA LYS A 83 9.07 -13.17 -4.14
C LYS A 83 9.74 -12.47 -2.94
N TYR A 84 9.04 -11.50 -2.36
CA TYR A 84 9.56 -10.71 -1.24
C TYR A 84 8.99 -11.14 0.11
N LYS A 85 7.99 -12.05 0.12
CA LYS A 85 7.23 -12.46 1.30
C LYS A 85 6.74 -11.25 2.10
N ALA A 86 6.20 -10.28 1.37
CA ALA A 86 5.84 -8.96 1.87
C ALA A 86 4.62 -8.42 1.11
N TYR A 87 3.85 -7.56 1.78
CA TYR A 87 2.92 -6.69 1.07
C TYR A 87 3.69 -5.58 0.38
N CYS A 88 3.21 -5.13 -0.77
CA CYS A 88 3.82 -4.11 -1.58
C CYS A 88 2.78 -3.08 -1.99
N THR A 89 3.16 -1.81 -1.96
CA THR A 89 2.37 -0.71 -2.52
C THR A 89 3.27 0.18 -3.37
N PRO A 90 2.89 0.47 -4.62
CA PRO A 90 3.49 1.56 -5.36
C PRO A 90 2.86 2.90 -4.94
N ASN A 91 3.65 3.97 -5.07
CA ASN A 91 3.17 5.34 -5.07
C ASN A 91 3.79 6.02 -6.28
N ARG A 92 3.04 6.06 -7.39
CA ARG A 92 3.61 6.47 -8.67
C ARG A 92 3.92 7.95 -8.73
N GLN A 93 3.05 8.76 -8.14
CA GLN A 93 3.17 10.22 -8.07
C GLN A 93 4.49 10.63 -7.43
N ASN A 94 4.87 9.99 -6.32
CA ASN A 94 6.12 10.29 -5.61
C ASN A 94 7.31 9.43 -6.06
N ASN A 95 7.12 8.57 -7.06
CA ASN A 95 8.12 7.58 -7.50
C ASN A 95 8.64 6.68 -6.37
N LEU A 96 7.77 6.25 -5.46
CA LEU A 96 8.13 5.39 -4.33
C LEU A 96 7.51 3.99 -4.48
N ARG A 97 8.17 3.00 -3.90
CA ARG A 97 7.64 1.66 -3.68
C ARG A 97 7.91 1.27 -2.24
N PHE A 98 6.87 0.82 -1.55
CA PHE A 98 6.95 0.35 -0.17
C PHE A 98 6.79 -1.16 -0.11
N PHE A 99 7.49 -1.76 0.86
CA PHE A 99 7.44 -3.18 1.18
C PHE A 99 7.19 -3.34 2.68
N TYR A 100 6.21 -4.15 3.06
CA TYR A 100 5.75 -4.31 4.43
C TYR A 100 5.83 -5.77 4.85
N ASN A 101 6.42 -6.02 6.01
CA ASN A 101 6.47 -7.34 6.61
C ASN A 101 6.36 -7.23 8.13
N ALA A 102 6.34 -8.37 8.82
CA ALA A 102 6.21 -8.38 10.28
C ALA A 102 7.31 -7.57 11.01
N LYS A 103 8.48 -7.35 10.39
CA LYS A 103 9.59 -6.58 10.99
C LYS A 103 9.41 -5.07 10.82
N GLY A 104 8.52 -4.59 9.97
CA GLY A 104 8.32 -3.17 9.68
C GLY A 104 8.15 -2.93 8.18
N PHE A 105 8.72 -1.84 7.67
CA PHE A 105 8.64 -1.51 6.26
C PHE A 105 9.96 -1.06 5.65
N SER A 106 10.06 -1.10 4.33
CA SER A 106 11.13 -0.45 3.58
C SER A 106 10.59 0.31 2.39
N VAL A 107 11.29 1.36 2.00
CA VAL A 107 10.96 2.21 0.86
C VAL A 107 12.17 2.42 -0.03
N GLU A 108 11.93 2.41 -1.34
CA GLU A 108 12.91 2.66 -2.39
C GLU A 108 12.24 3.31 -3.62
N PRO A 109 12.99 3.96 -4.52
CA PRO A 109 12.44 4.50 -5.76
C PRO A 109 11.85 3.42 -6.66
N ARG A 110 10.70 3.70 -7.31
CA ARG A 110 10.09 2.74 -8.26
C ARG A 110 10.88 2.64 -9.56
N ILE A 111 11.27 3.79 -10.09
CA ILE A 111 12.11 3.91 -11.30
C ILE A 111 13.30 4.80 -11.01
N ILE A 112 14.46 4.43 -11.54
CA ILE A 112 15.69 5.23 -11.42
C ILE A 112 16.02 6.00 -12.70
N GLN A 113 15.37 5.67 -13.81
CA GLN A 113 15.55 6.26 -15.11
C GLN A 113 14.32 7.10 -15.47
N ILE A 114 14.48 8.41 -15.58
CA ILE A 114 13.40 9.38 -15.80
C ILE A 114 13.62 10.05 -17.17
N PRO A 115 12.69 9.95 -18.13
CA PRO A 115 12.83 10.60 -19.42
C PRO A 115 12.84 12.13 -19.25
N ILE A 116 13.68 12.80 -20.04
CA ILE A 116 13.80 14.26 -20.05
C ILE A 116 12.84 14.82 -21.11
N GLY A 117 11.85 15.60 -20.67
CA GLY A 117 10.85 16.20 -21.55
C GLY A 117 9.61 15.34 -21.75
N LYS A 118 8.71 15.77 -22.65
CA LYS A 118 7.51 15.00 -23.02
C LYS A 118 7.95 13.76 -23.83
N LEU A 119 7.43 12.61 -23.44
CA LEU A 119 7.65 11.36 -24.16
C LEU A 119 6.93 11.46 -25.51
N ASP A 120 7.69 11.47 -26.60
CA ASP A 120 7.14 11.39 -27.95
C ASP A 120 7.00 9.89 -28.31
N PRO A 121 5.76 9.38 -28.50
CA PRO A 121 5.53 7.96 -28.80
C PRO A 121 6.20 7.49 -30.09
N LEU A 122 6.57 8.41 -30.98
CA LEU A 122 7.16 8.10 -32.29
C LEU A 122 8.70 8.02 -32.22
N LYS A 123 9.33 8.46 -31.12
CA LYS A 123 10.78 8.38 -30.97
C LYS A 123 11.23 6.98 -30.63
N ARG A 124 12.33 6.54 -31.26
CA ARG A 124 12.96 5.26 -30.94
C ARG A 124 13.54 5.32 -29.51
N PRO A 125 13.56 4.20 -28.77
CA PRO A 125 14.03 4.18 -27.38
C PRO A 125 15.43 4.78 -27.16
N GLY A 126 16.33 4.67 -28.14
CA GLY A 126 17.69 5.22 -28.09
C GLY A 126 17.78 6.74 -28.26
N GLU A 127 16.74 7.39 -28.76
CA GLU A 127 16.68 8.85 -28.95
C GLU A 127 16.09 9.58 -27.72
N ILE A 128 15.51 8.82 -26.79
CA ILE A 128 14.96 9.35 -25.55
C ILE A 128 16.12 9.65 -24.61
N LYS A 129 16.28 10.91 -24.24
CA LYS A 129 17.25 11.32 -23.23
C LYS A 129 16.70 11.03 -21.84
N TYR A 130 17.55 10.48 -20.96
CA TYR A 130 17.16 10.14 -19.60
C TYR A 130 18.02 10.85 -18.56
N ARG A 131 17.39 11.21 -17.44
CA ARG A 131 18.06 11.57 -16.19
C ARG A 131 17.98 10.39 -15.24
N TYR A 132 19.08 10.10 -14.57
CA TYR A 132 19.15 9.03 -13.57
C TYR A 132 19.08 9.60 -12.17
N ILE A 133 18.24 9.00 -11.33
CA ILE A 133 18.20 9.28 -9.89
C ILE A 133 18.93 8.18 -9.11
N PRO A 134 19.46 8.48 -7.92
CA PRO A 134 20.12 7.48 -7.10
C PRO A 134 19.19 6.35 -6.68
N ASN A 135 19.68 5.11 -6.75
CA ASN A 135 19.00 3.98 -6.14
C ASN A 135 19.30 3.95 -4.63
N TRP A 136 18.33 4.38 -3.83
CA TRP A 136 18.44 4.42 -2.37
C TRP A 136 17.39 3.53 -1.73
N LYS A 137 17.65 3.13 -0.47
CA LYS A 137 16.72 2.35 0.33
C LYS A 137 16.71 2.86 1.76
N VAL A 138 15.53 3.00 2.33
CA VAL A 138 15.33 3.24 3.76
C VAL A 138 14.52 2.09 4.32
N LYS A 139 15.00 1.51 5.42
CA LYS A 139 14.33 0.41 6.10
C LYS A 139 14.05 0.81 7.55
N PHE A 140 12.79 0.71 7.94
CA PHE A 140 12.29 0.93 9.29
C PHE A 140 11.95 -0.44 9.90
N ASP A 141 12.72 -0.83 10.91
CA ASP A 141 12.51 -2.04 11.68
C ASP A 141 11.84 -1.68 13.01
N LEU A 142 10.68 -2.28 13.27
CA LEU A 142 9.95 -2.22 14.54
C LEU A 142 10.67 -3.03 15.61
N ASP A 143 10.65 -2.56 16.85
CA ASP A 143 11.11 -3.36 17.99
C ASP A 143 10.10 -4.48 18.29
N LYS A 144 10.42 -5.71 17.85
CA LYS A 144 9.54 -6.87 18.01
C LYS A 144 9.38 -7.31 19.46
N LYS A 145 10.29 -6.92 20.36
CA LYS A 145 10.12 -7.18 21.80
C LYS A 145 9.00 -6.31 22.40
N GLN A 146 8.78 -5.14 21.81
CA GLN A 146 7.73 -4.21 22.22
C GLN A 146 6.42 -4.46 21.48
N VAL A 147 6.47 -4.59 20.15
CA VAL A 147 5.28 -4.71 19.31
C VAL A 147 4.67 -6.11 19.38
N GLY A 148 5.50 -7.14 19.56
CA GLY A 148 5.07 -8.53 19.56
C GLY A 148 4.85 -9.12 18.17
N ILE A 149 4.26 -10.32 18.16
CA ILE A 149 3.83 -11.05 16.96
C ILE A 149 2.36 -10.70 16.71
N GLY A 150 1.97 -10.66 15.44
CA GLY A 150 0.66 -10.19 15.03
C GLY A 150 0.26 -10.71 13.67
N THR A 151 -0.93 -10.34 13.26
CA THR A 151 -1.55 -10.75 12.00
C THR A 151 -1.82 -9.53 11.13
N TRP A 152 -1.80 -9.75 9.82
CA TRP A 152 -2.11 -8.70 8.84
C TRP A 152 -3.60 -8.71 8.53
N GLN A 153 -4.23 -7.54 8.57
CA GLN A 153 -5.56 -7.27 8.05
C GLN A 153 -5.41 -6.22 6.96
N VAL A 154 -5.71 -6.58 5.71
CA VAL A 154 -5.48 -5.73 4.55
C VAL A 154 -6.78 -5.45 3.83
N SER A 155 -7.04 -4.19 3.54
CA SER A 155 -8.22 -3.72 2.81
C SER A 155 -7.82 -2.51 1.98
N ASP A 156 -7.87 -2.66 0.66
CA ASP A 156 -7.54 -1.63 -0.31
C ASP A 156 -6.18 -0.96 -0.05
N ASN A 157 -6.18 0.35 0.21
CA ASN A 157 -5.01 1.17 0.45
C ASN A 157 -4.62 1.26 1.93
N LYS A 158 -5.15 0.36 2.76
CA LYS A 158 -4.88 0.26 4.19
C LYS A 158 -4.42 -1.14 4.57
N ALA A 159 -3.42 -1.22 5.42
CA ALA A 159 -3.00 -2.47 6.06
C ALA A 159 -2.75 -2.25 7.55
N ASP A 160 -3.37 -3.09 8.36
CA ASP A 160 -3.24 -3.10 9.81
C ASP A 160 -2.43 -4.36 10.22
N TYR A 161 -1.30 -4.16 10.88
CA TYR A 161 -0.57 -5.24 11.57
C TYR A 161 -1.00 -5.24 13.04
N VAL A 162 -1.92 -6.13 13.36
CA VAL A 162 -2.61 -6.19 14.66
C VAL A 162 -1.84 -7.12 15.60
N THR A 163 -1.43 -6.59 16.75
CA THR A 163 -0.88 -7.36 17.87
C THR A 163 -1.73 -7.15 19.12
N ASP A 164 -1.39 -7.83 20.22
CA ASP A 164 -2.13 -7.76 21.49
C ASP A 164 -2.24 -6.31 22.02
N ASN A 165 -1.10 -5.60 22.05
CA ASN A 165 -1.02 -4.30 22.72
C ASN A 165 -1.02 -3.12 21.74
N ILE A 166 -0.68 -3.33 20.46
CA ILE A 166 -0.56 -2.26 19.48
C ILE A 166 -1.01 -2.71 18.10
N THR A 167 -1.66 -1.82 17.36
CA THR A 167 -1.87 -1.98 15.92
C THR A 167 -0.97 -1.01 15.18
N VAL A 168 -0.15 -1.52 14.26
CA VAL A 168 0.65 -0.70 13.35
C VAL A 168 -0.10 -0.61 12.03
N GLN A 169 -0.64 0.57 11.76
CA GLN A 169 -1.45 0.83 10.59
C GLN A 169 -0.65 1.56 9.52
N TYR A 170 -0.83 1.15 8.27
CA TYR A 170 -0.26 1.78 7.10
C TYR A 170 -1.37 2.21 6.16
N ILE A 171 -1.34 3.46 5.70
CA ILE A 171 -2.26 4.00 4.70
C ILE A 171 -1.43 4.61 3.58
N ASN A 172 -1.64 4.17 2.35
CA ASN A 172 -0.96 4.71 1.17
C ASN A 172 -1.94 5.53 0.33
N ASN A 173 -1.53 6.71 -0.11
CA ASN A 173 -2.31 7.63 -0.92
C ASN A 173 -1.39 8.42 -1.86
N ASP A 174 -1.93 9.44 -2.53
CA ASP A 174 -1.18 10.37 -3.39
C ASP A 174 -0.11 11.17 -2.66
N GLU A 175 -0.32 11.53 -1.40
CA GLU A 175 0.67 12.25 -0.58
C GLU A 175 1.86 11.36 -0.20
N GLY A 176 1.66 10.05 -0.03
CA GLY A 176 2.71 9.16 0.47
C GLY A 176 2.16 7.96 1.22
N MET A 177 3.01 7.40 2.08
CA MET A 177 2.63 6.36 3.02
C MET A 177 2.64 6.94 4.43
N ARG A 178 1.50 6.90 5.11
CA ARG A 178 1.34 7.25 6.51
C ARG A 178 1.38 5.99 7.38
N GLN A 179 2.15 6.04 8.46
CA GLN A 179 2.17 5.02 9.49
C GLN A 179 1.53 5.57 10.78
N ASN A 180 0.57 4.84 11.34
CA ASN A 180 -0.02 5.13 12.65
C ASN A 180 0.29 4.00 13.64
N PHE A 181 0.40 4.37 14.92
CA PHE A 181 0.55 3.45 16.04
C PHE A 181 -0.68 3.59 16.94
N ILE A 182 -1.54 2.57 16.96
CA ILE A 182 -2.78 2.57 17.75
C ILE A 182 -2.56 1.68 18.97
N VAL A 183 -2.51 2.29 20.15
CA VAL A 183 -2.27 1.57 21.41
C VAL A 183 -3.58 0.98 21.92
N ARG A 184 -3.61 -0.35 22.09
CA ARG A 184 -4.75 -1.10 22.62
C ARG A 184 -4.62 -1.38 24.11
N ALA A 185 -3.38 -1.59 24.57
CA ALA A 185 -3.04 -1.82 25.96
C ALA A 185 -1.68 -1.19 26.29
N PRO A 186 -1.39 -0.91 27.57
CA PRO A 186 -0.11 -0.34 27.97
C PRO A 186 1.08 -1.18 27.49
N LEU A 187 2.03 -0.55 26.80
CA LEU A 187 3.26 -1.21 26.34
C LEU A 187 4.27 -1.42 27.46
N LEU A 188 4.14 -0.66 28.55
CA LEU A 188 5.01 -0.70 29.73
C LEU A 188 4.14 -0.57 30.99
N LYS A 189 4.62 -1.15 32.10
CA LYS A 189 3.92 -1.14 33.39
C LYS A 189 3.89 0.23 34.09
N ASN A 190 4.72 1.18 33.65
CA ASN A 190 4.92 2.48 34.31
C ASN A 190 4.10 3.62 33.68
N ASN A 191 3.01 3.32 32.97
CA ASN A 191 2.15 4.31 32.29
C ASN A 191 2.86 5.20 31.26
N MET A 192 4.07 4.82 30.81
CA MET A 192 4.81 5.56 29.79
C MET A 192 4.61 4.92 28.42
N LEU A 193 4.14 5.70 27.44
CA LEU A 193 4.13 5.28 26.04
C LEU A 193 5.44 5.67 25.36
N LYS A 194 6.24 4.65 25.04
CA LYS A 194 7.47 4.79 24.26
C LYS A 194 7.34 3.91 23.03
N ILE A 195 7.72 4.36 21.84
CA ILE A 195 7.78 3.52 20.64
C ILE A 195 9.22 3.52 20.12
N ASN A 196 9.81 2.33 20.05
CA ASN A 196 11.17 2.15 19.55
C ASN A 196 11.14 1.63 18.11
N PHE A 197 11.89 2.30 17.23
CA PHE A 197 12.15 1.83 15.88
C PHE A 197 13.61 2.06 15.52
N SER A 198 14.12 1.23 14.62
CA SER A 198 15.49 1.36 14.11
C SER A 198 15.48 1.61 12.61
N ILE A 199 16.40 2.44 12.15
CA ILE A 199 16.45 2.89 10.77
C ILE A 199 17.76 2.48 10.14
N LYS A 200 17.65 1.81 8.99
CA LYS A 200 18.78 1.31 8.21
C LYS A 200 18.74 1.97 6.84
N THR A 201 19.72 2.84 6.58
CA THR A 201 19.84 3.54 5.29
C THR A 201 21.29 3.95 5.03
N LYS A 202 21.61 4.18 3.75
CA LYS A 202 22.86 4.83 3.30
C LYS A 202 22.70 6.35 3.14
N LEU A 203 21.48 6.88 3.28
CA LEU A 203 21.18 8.30 3.20
C LEU A 203 21.68 9.03 4.45
N LYS A 204 22.03 10.30 4.28
CA LYS A 204 22.26 11.20 5.43
C LYS A 204 20.92 11.42 6.13
N THR A 205 20.93 11.40 7.46
CA THR A 205 19.73 11.52 8.29
C THR A 205 19.85 12.76 9.16
N TYR A 206 18.81 13.58 9.16
CA TYR A 206 18.71 14.78 9.98
C TYR A 206 17.40 14.74 10.75
N LEU A 207 17.50 14.85 12.08
CA LEU A 207 16.34 14.99 12.95
C LEU A 207 16.22 16.47 13.29
N HIS A 208 15.11 17.09 12.91
CA HIS A 208 14.81 18.49 13.22
C HIS A 208 13.39 18.59 13.77
N GLY A 209 13.25 18.97 15.04
CA GLY A 209 11.97 18.97 15.74
C GLY A 209 11.35 17.57 15.75
N ASN A 210 10.14 17.45 15.19
CA ASN A 210 9.39 16.20 15.05
C ASN A 210 9.55 15.53 13.67
N GLN A 211 10.50 15.99 12.85
CA GLN A 211 10.72 15.49 11.49
C GLN A 211 12.07 14.78 11.36
N LEU A 212 12.04 13.57 10.81
CA LEU A 212 13.24 12.86 10.39
C LEU A 212 13.35 12.89 8.87
N GLN A 213 14.37 13.58 8.38
CA GLN A 213 14.58 13.80 6.96
C GLN A 213 15.77 12.98 6.45
N PHE A 214 15.69 12.56 5.19
CA PHE A 214 16.68 11.71 4.53
C PHE A 214 17.24 12.42 3.30
N PHE A 215 18.56 12.43 3.15
CA PHE A 215 19.23 13.18 2.09
C PHE A 215 20.24 12.33 1.35
N HIS A 216 20.19 12.40 0.03
CA HIS A 216 21.19 11.79 -0.82
C HIS A 216 22.28 12.81 -1.18
N LYS A 217 23.56 12.44 -1.10
CA LYS A 217 24.70 13.35 -1.32
C LYS A 217 24.67 14.13 -2.66
N LYS A 218 24.01 13.58 -3.68
CA LYS A 218 23.92 14.18 -5.04
C LYS A 218 22.70 15.07 -5.28
N THR A 219 21.69 15.05 -4.41
CA THR A 219 20.41 15.76 -4.60
C THR A 219 20.00 16.31 -3.26
N ASN A 220 20.00 17.64 -3.13
CA ASN A 220 19.91 18.34 -1.85
C ASN A 220 18.64 18.08 -1.02
N VAL A 221 17.64 17.33 -1.50
CA VAL A 221 16.49 16.91 -0.71
C VAL A 221 15.87 15.62 -1.28
N LEU A 222 15.59 14.63 -0.41
CA LEU A 222 14.52 13.65 -0.63
C LEU A 222 13.47 13.95 0.45
N ASN A 223 12.43 14.71 0.10
CA ASN A 223 11.30 14.88 1.01
C ASN A 223 10.53 13.57 0.98
N LEU A 224 10.57 12.85 2.10
CA LEU A 224 9.70 11.72 2.41
C LEU A 224 8.56 12.21 3.28
#